data_AF-A0A2G2BIN3-F1
#
_entry.id   AF-A0A2G2BIN3-F1
#
_cell.length_a   1.000
_cell.length_b   1.000
_cell.length_c   1.000
_cell.angle_alpha   90.00
_cell.angle_beta   90.00
_cell.angle_gamma   90.00
#
_symmetry.space_group_name_H-M   'P 1'
#
loop_
_entity.id
_entity.type
_entity.pdbx_description
1 polymer ?
#
loop_
_entity_poly.entity_id
_entity_poly.type
_entity_poly.pdbx_seq_one_letter_code
_entity_poly.pdbx_strand_id
1 'polypeptide(L)'
;DLRLTPAGLDVFGDIERRFVEVPFGPAPRGPVIDALVGAVREDRAPAQTGAWGRASLEICHAILESAASGQPVDLQRQCGIT
;
A
#
# COMPACT_ATOMS: atom_id res chain seq x y z
N ASP A 1 2.94 13.05 10.53
CA ASP A 1 2.30 13.29 9.21
C ASP A 1 3.29 13.00 8.08
N LEU A 2 2.80 12.79 6.86
CA LEU A 2 3.58 12.43 5.69
C LEU A 2 3.24 13.34 4.49
N ARG A 3 4.25 13.91 3.85
CA ARG A 3 4.06 14.68 2.59
C ARG A 3 4.91 14.09 1.47
N LEU A 4 4.25 13.69 0.39
CA LEU A 4 4.90 13.30 -0.85
C LEU A 4 5.47 14.52 -1.58
N THR A 5 6.68 14.38 -2.11
CA THR A 5 7.38 15.40 -2.91
C THR A 5 7.93 14.77 -4.20
N PRO A 6 8.32 15.58 -5.20
CA PRO A 6 8.96 15.06 -6.41
C PRO A 6 10.33 14.41 -6.21
N ALA A 7 10.93 14.47 -5.01
CA ALA A 7 12.24 13.88 -4.71
C ALA A 7 12.18 12.79 -3.64
N GLY A 8 11.03 12.61 -2.99
CA GLY A 8 10.93 11.75 -1.80
C GLY A 8 9.78 12.11 -0.88
N LEU A 9 9.94 11.76 0.39
CA LEU A 9 8.93 11.85 1.42
C LEU A 9 9.42 12.73 2.57
N ASP A 10 8.68 13.79 2.88
CA ASP A 10 8.83 14.48 4.16
C ASP A 10 8.07 13.72 5.24
N VAL A 11 8.78 13.35 6.31
CA VAL A 11 8.22 12.72 7.51
C VAL A 11 8.22 13.76 8.62
N PHE A 12 7.04 14.11 9.09
CA PHE A 12 6.83 15.01 10.22
C PHE A 12 6.54 14.17 11.45
N GLY A 13 7.57 13.96 12.28
CA GLY A 13 7.41 13.39 13.61
C GLY A 13 7.06 14.46 14.64
N ASP A 14 6.83 14.02 15.87
CA ASP A 14 6.39 14.92 16.96
C ASP A 14 7.47 15.94 17.33
N ILE A 15 8.75 15.58 17.15
CA ILE A 15 9.91 16.38 17.57
C ILE A 15 10.72 16.85 16.36
N GLU A 16 10.85 16.02 15.33
CA GLU A 16 11.69 16.31 14.18
C GLU A 16 10.98 16.06 12.86
N ARG A 17 11.36 16.86 11.87
CA ARG A 17 11.09 16.59 10.47
C ARG A 17 12.33 15.97 9.86
N ARG A 18 12.14 14.87 9.15
CA ARG A 18 13.19 14.27 8.33
C ARG A 18 12.71 14.09 6.90
N PHE A 19 13.63 14.24 5.96
CA PHE A 19 13.39 13.92 4.56
C PHE A 19 13.93 12.52 4.26
N VAL A 20 13.11 11.70 3.59
CA VAL A 20 13.50 10.39 3.07
C VAL A 20 13.52 10.51 1.54
N GLU A 21 14.72 10.44 0.96
CA GLU A 21 14.87 10.41 -0.49
C GLU A 21 14.23 9.12 -1.05
N VAL A 22 13.41 9.27 -2.09
CA VAL A 22 12.81 8.13 -2.80
C VAL A 22 13.13 8.31 -4.28
N PRO A 23 14.19 7.65 -4.79
CA PRO A 23 14.57 7.78 -6.18
C PRO A 23 13.49 7.17 -7.07
N PHE A 24 13.09 7.91 -8.10
CA PHE A 24 12.16 7.39 -9.10
C PHE A 24 12.88 6.38 -9.99
N GLY A 25 12.29 5.20 -10.11
CA GLY A 25 12.71 4.22 -11.10
C GLY A 25 12.47 4.71 -12.53
N PRO A 26 13.06 4.03 -13.54
CA PRO A 26 12.99 4.45 -14.94
C PRO A 26 11.56 4.46 -15.53
N ALA A 27 10.62 3.77 -14.87
CA ALA A 27 9.23 3.72 -15.29
C ALA A 27 8.29 3.68 -14.07
N PRO A 28 7.21 4.49 -14.03
CA PRO A 28 6.28 4.55 -12.89
C PRO A 28 5.64 3.22 -12.48
N ARG A 29 5.50 2.28 -13.42
CA ARG A 29 4.91 0.95 -13.18
C ARG A 29 5.91 -0.21 -13.29
N GLY A 30 7.21 0.09 -13.39
CA GLY A 30 8.27 -0.94 -13.44
C GLY A 30 8.12 -1.99 -12.32
N PRO A 31 7.97 -1.57 -11.05
CA PRO A 31 7.85 -2.51 -9.93
C PRO A 31 6.68 -3.51 -10.04
N VAL A 32 5.58 -3.14 -10.72
CA VAL A 32 4.43 -4.05 -10.93
C VAL A 32 4.82 -5.17 -11.89
N ILE A 33 5.54 -4.83 -12.97
CA ILE A 33 6.03 -5.80 -13.94
C ILE A 33 7.10 -6.69 -13.29
N ASP A 34 8.01 -6.12 -12.51
CA ASP A 34 9.05 -6.88 -11.80
C ASP A 34 8.43 -7.87 -10.80
N ALA A 35 7.37 -7.47 -10.09
CA ALA A 35 6.63 -8.35 -9.19
C ALA A 35 5.93 -9.49 -9.94
N LEU A 36 5.35 -9.22 -11.13
CA LEU A 36 4.75 -10.26 -11.97
C LEU A 36 5.79 -11.24 -12.49
N VAL A 37 6.92 -10.74 -12.99
CA VAL A 37 8.03 -11.59 -13.45
C VAL A 37 8.55 -12.46 -12.31
N GLY A 38 8.77 -11.89 -11.13
CA GLY A 38 9.18 -12.63 -9.94
C GLY A 38 8.20 -13.74 -9.56
N ALA A 39 6.90 -13.46 -9.57
CA ALA A 39 5.88 -14.45 -9.27
C ALA A 39 5.86 -15.61 -10.28
N VAL A 40 5.98 -15.29 -11.58
CA VAL A 40 5.81 -16.30 -12.65
C VAL A 40 7.11 -17.06 -12.96
N ARG A 41 8.27 -16.41 -12.82
CA ARG A 41 9.57 -16.95 -13.23
C ARG A 41 10.43 -17.41 -12.06
N GLU A 42 10.25 -16.80 -10.89
CA GLU A 42 11.12 -17.01 -9.73
C GLU A 42 10.38 -17.65 -8.54
N ASP A 43 9.10 -17.96 -8.70
CA ASP A 43 8.22 -18.48 -7.63
C ASP A 43 8.21 -17.59 -6.36
N ARG A 44 8.41 -16.27 -6.57
CA ARG A 44 8.49 -15.27 -5.50
C ARG A 44 7.18 -14.53 -5.38
N ALA A 45 6.48 -14.72 -4.27
CA ALA A 45 5.21 -14.04 -4.02
C ALA A 45 5.36 -12.50 -4.11
N PRO A 46 4.45 -11.80 -4.80
CA PRO A 46 4.48 -10.34 -4.84
C PRO A 46 3.92 -9.77 -3.53
N ALA A 47 4.30 -8.54 -3.19
CA ALA A 47 3.73 -7.87 -2.02
C ALA A 47 2.20 -7.71 -2.12
N GLN A 48 1.70 -7.36 -3.32
CA GLN A 48 0.28 -7.26 -3.62
C GLN A 48 -0.28 -8.61 -4.08
N THR A 49 -0.35 -9.59 -3.17
CA THR A 49 -0.98 -10.88 -3.45
C THR A 49 -2.49 -10.76 -3.68
N GLY A 50 -3.13 -11.84 -4.15
CA GLY A 50 -4.59 -11.90 -4.25
C GLY A 50 -5.29 -11.76 -2.88
N ALA A 51 -4.70 -12.30 -1.81
CA ALA A 51 -5.23 -12.12 -0.45
C ALA A 51 -5.17 -10.65 -0.03
N TRP A 52 -4.04 -9.98 -0.28
CA TRP A 52 -3.87 -8.55 -0.04
C TRP A 52 -4.84 -7.69 -0.85
N GLY A 53 -5.08 -8.04 -2.12
CA GLY A 53 -6.07 -7.38 -2.96
C GLY A 53 -7.50 -7.46 -2.39
N ARG A 54 -7.89 -8.63 -1.86
CA ARG A 54 -9.20 -8.80 -1.20
C ARG A 54 -9.30 -8.05 0.12
N ALA A 55 -8.22 -8.01 0.91
CA ALA A 55 -8.14 -7.20 2.12
C ALA A 55 -8.31 -5.70 1.82
N SER A 56 -7.71 -5.23 0.72
CA SER A 56 -7.83 -3.85 0.27
C SER A 56 -9.24 -3.51 -0.21
N LEU A 57 -9.88 -4.43 -0.95
CA LEU A 57 -11.27 -4.25 -1.40
C LEU A 57 -12.26 -4.25 -0.22
N GLU A 58 -12.01 -5.04 0.83
CA GLU A 58 -12.81 -5.03 2.05
C GLU A 58 -12.88 -3.64 2.68
N ILE A 59 -11.78 -2.88 2.67
CA ILE A 59 -11.74 -1.51 3.18
C ILE A 59 -12.70 -0.60 2.38
N CYS A 60 -12.74 -0.75 1.05
CA CYS A 60 -13.67 0.02 0.23
C CYS A 60 -15.13 -0.24 0.62
N HIS A 61 -15.49 -1.50 0.89
CA HIS A 61 -16.83 -1.85 1.37
C HIS A 61 -17.09 -1.31 2.78
N ALA A 62 -16.13 -1.44 3.70
CA ALA A 62 -16.25 -0.96 5.06
C ALA A 62 -16.43 0.57 5.14
N ILE A 63 -15.80 1.34 4.24
CA ILE A 63 -16.02 2.79 4.14
C ILE A 63 -17.48 3.10 3.80
N LEU A 64 -18.05 2.38 2.82
CA LEU A 64 -19.44 2.57 2.42
C LEU A 64 -20.41 2.18 3.54
N GLU A 65 -20.15 1.07 4.22
CA GLU A 65 -20.97 0.59 5.34
C GLU A 65 -20.87 1.51 6.56
N SER A 66 -19.68 1.98 6.88
CA SER A 66 -19.45 2.94 7.97
C SER A 66 -20.15 4.26 7.69
N ALA A 67 -20.10 4.77 6.46
CA ALA A 67 -20.81 5.98 6.07
C ALA A 67 -22.33 5.84 6.17
N ALA A 68 -22.88 4.66 5.86
CA ALA A 68 -24.31 4.40 5.94
C ALA A 68 -24.81 4.22 7.40
N SER A 69 -24.01 3.56 8.23
CA SER A 69 -24.38 3.23 9.62
C SER A 69 -23.95 4.28 10.65
N GLY A 70 -22.96 5.12 10.31
CA GLY A 70 -22.28 5.99 11.26
C GLY A 70 -21.48 5.22 12.32
N GLN A 71 -21.19 3.94 12.11
CA GLN A 71 -20.50 3.07 13.06
C GLN A 71 -19.16 2.56 12.51
N PRO A 72 -18.22 2.18 13.40
CA PRO A 72 -17.04 1.41 13.00
C PRO A 72 -17.44 0.06 12.38
N VAL A 73 -16.62 -0.43 11.45
CA VAL A 73 -16.80 -1.72 10.78
C VAL A 73 -15.57 -2.59 11.04
N ASP A 74 -15.78 -3.80 11.55
CA ASP A 74 -14.69 -4.76 11.80
C ASP A 74 -14.25 -5.45 10.50
N LEU A 75 -12.97 -5.33 10.18
CA LEU A 75 -12.36 -5.94 8.99
C LEU A 75 -11.89 -7.38 9.28
N GLN A 76 -12.23 -8.33 8.42
CA GLN A 76 -12.00 -9.76 8.65
C GLN A 76 -10.97 -10.38 7.71
N ARG A 77 -10.59 -9.68 6.63
CA ARG A 77 -9.70 -10.21 5.59
C ARG A 77 -8.30 -9.63 5.64
N GLN A 78 -8.01 -8.77 6.61
CA GLN A 78 -6.72 -8.08 6.70
C GLN A 78 -5.57 -9.06 6.82
N CYS A 79 -4.52 -8.83 6.02
CA CYS A 79 -3.34 -9.68 5.97
C CYS A 79 -2.07 -8.83 5.82
N GLY A 80 -0.95 -9.34 6.32
CA GLY A 80 0.37 -8.72 6.14
C GLY A 80 0.93 -8.90 4.72
N ILE A 81 2.06 -8.27 4.48
CA ILE A 81 2.91 -8.55 3.33
C ILE A 81 3.76 -9.78 3.69
N THR A 82 3.89 -10.72 2.75
CA THR A 82 4.70 -11.95 2.91
C THR A 82 6.12 -11.73 2.45
#